data_AF-A0A1Q3DBN4-F1
#
_entry.id   AF-A0A1Q3DBN4-F1
#
_cell.length_a   1.000
_cell.length_b   1.000
_cell.length_c   1.000
_cell.angle_alpha   90.00
_cell.angle_beta   90.00
_cell.angle_gamma   90.00
#
_symmetry.space_group_name_H-M   'P 1'
#
loop_
_entity.id
_entity.type
_entity.pdbx_description
1 polymer ?
#
loop_
_entity_poly.entity_id
_entity_poly.type
_entity_poly.pdbx_seq_one_letter_code
_entity_poly.pdbx_strand_id
1 'polypeptide(L)'
;DEESSKKEEPTCYECKKPGHFKSECPNLKKKAQFKRKNEYSKKKKAMVATWDDSDPSSSEEESDEEVANIAFMAIEEEDEFEVNFTFDELQIAYENFFNEYENICLRNNSLKKNVSSMSKEIKNLNYYMNEFDILNVSSKLSIDFKEENEKLKLEIDALKKTFSKFSNSSDKLDNLLGLQMCVFDKAGLGYEEMNNVKHFNNFFVKKVEPKISCNYCGRLGHISTSCFFRK
;
A
#
# COMPACT_ATOMS: atom_id res chain seq x y z
N ASP A 1 24.32 -13.53 13.94
CA ASP A 1 24.68 -13.84 12.55
C ASP A 1 23.47 -13.62 11.65
N GLU A 2 23.34 -12.43 11.07
CA GLU A 2 22.37 -12.16 9.99
C GLU A 2 23.18 -11.81 8.73
N GLU A 3 23.12 -12.73 7.77
CA GLU A 3 23.89 -12.76 6.55
C GLU A 3 23.29 -11.79 5.52
N SER A 4 24.03 -10.75 5.15
CA SER A 4 23.57 -9.74 4.19
C SER A 4 23.60 -10.29 2.77
N SER A 5 22.43 -10.27 2.11
CA SER A 5 22.27 -10.64 0.71
C SER A 5 22.94 -9.58 -0.19
N LYS A 6 24.12 -9.91 -0.70
CA LYS A 6 24.81 -9.11 -1.72
C LYS A 6 23.98 -9.12 -3.00
N LYS A 7 23.30 -8.02 -3.30
CA LYS A 7 22.64 -7.80 -4.60
C LYS A 7 23.73 -7.59 -5.64
N GLU A 8 23.85 -8.50 -6.60
CA GLU A 8 24.76 -8.34 -7.74
C GLU A 8 24.36 -7.12 -8.56
N GLU A 9 25.30 -6.18 -8.77
CA GLU A 9 25.07 -4.99 -9.58
C GLU A 9 24.95 -5.37 -11.07
N PRO A 10 24.01 -4.76 -11.82
CA PRO A 10 23.82 -5.06 -13.23
C PRO A 10 25.07 -4.69 -14.04
N THR A 11 25.55 -5.64 -14.85
CA THR A 11 26.71 -5.45 -15.74
C THR A 11 26.25 -5.06 -17.14
N CYS A 12 26.82 -4.00 -17.69
CA CYS A 12 26.48 -3.52 -19.04
C CYS A 12 27.04 -4.45 -20.11
N TYR A 13 26.18 -5.03 -20.96
CA TYR A 13 26.58 -5.96 -22.02
C TYR A 13 27.45 -5.35 -23.12
N GLU A 14 27.47 -4.02 -23.31
CA GLU A 14 28.31 -3.38 -24.34
C GLU A 14 29.71 -3.00 -23.86
N CYS A 15 29.86 -2.55 -22.61
CA CYS A 15 31.17 -2.14 -22.09
C CYS A 15 31.73 -3.08 -21.01
N LYS A 16 30.96 -4.12 -20.63
CA LYS A 16 31.29 -5.14 -19.61
C LYS A 16 31.65 -4.54 -18.24
N LYS A 17 31.16 -3.33 -17.92
CA LYS A 17 31.35 -2.68 -16.61
C LYS A 17 30.08 -2.80 -15.75
N PRO A 18 30.20 -3.05 -14.43
CA PRO A 18 29.08 -3.06 -13.50
C PRO A 18 28.50 -1.66 -13.27
N GLY A 19 27.28 -1.59 -12.74
CA GLY A 19 26.65 -0.37 -12.22
C GLY A 19 25.68 0.34 -13.18
N HIS A 20 25.43 -0.18 -14.39
CA HIS A 20 24.44 0.41 -15.31
C HIS A 20 23.95 -0.59 -16.38
N PHE A 21 22.75 -0.35 -16.92
CA PHE A 21 22.20 -1.12 -18.03
C PHE A 21 22.68 -0.59 -19.38
N LYS A 22 22.53 -1.40 -20.45
CA LYS A 22 22.93 -1.06 -21.83
C LYS A 22 22.44 0.33 -22.25
N SER A 23 21.20 0.71 -21.90
CA SER A 23 20.59 2.01 -22.23
C SER A 23 21.36 3.24 -21.72
N GLU A 24 22.13 3.09 -20.65
CA GLU A 24 22.82 4.19 -19.96
C GLU A 24 24.32 4.21 -20.23
N CYS A 25 24.80 3.30 -21.09
CA CYS A 25 26.22 3.16 -21.40
C CYS A 25 26.79 4.46 -21.99
N PRO A 26 27.80 5.10 -21.35
CA PRO A 26 28.42 6.32 -21.86
C PRO A 26 29.03 6.14 -23.27
N ASN A 27 29.44 4.92 -23.61
CA ASN A 27 30.03 4.61 -24.91
C ASN A 27 29.00 4.59 -26.06
N LEU A 28 27.71 4.37 -25.78
CA LEU A 28 26.64 4.50 -26.79
C LEU A 28 26.40 5.95 -27.18
N LYS A 29 26.49 6.89 -26.22
CA LYS A 29 26.31 8.32 -26.48
C LYS A 29 27.41 8.89 -27.39
N LYS A 30 28.65 8.38 -27.29
CA LYS A 30 29.75 8.81 -28.17
C LYS A 30 29.56 8.34 -29.62
N LYS A 31 29.10 7.09 -29.86
CA LYS A 31 28.81 6.59 -31.22
C LYS A 31 27.63 7.32 -31.91
N ALA A 32 26.64 7.78 -31.15
CA ALA A 32 25.51 8.54 -31.68
C ALA A 32 25.88 9.98 -32.11
N GLN A 33 26.86 10.61 -31.45
CA GLN A 33 27.27 11.99 -31.78
C GLN A 33 28.11 12.08 -33.06
N PHE A 34 28.93 11.08 -33.38
CA PHE A 34 29.68 11.05 -34.64
C PHE A 34 28.79 10.83 -35.88
N LYS A 35 27.69 10.07 -35.75
CA LYS A 35 26.75 9.86 -36.87
C LYS A 35 25.97 11.13 -37.23
N ARG A 36 25.56 11.94 -36.26
CA ARG A 36 24.75 13.16 -36.50
C ARG A 36 25.50 14.27 -37.27
N LYS A 37 26.83 14.37 -37.14
CA LYS A 37 27.61 15.38 -37.88
C LYS A 37 27.83 15.01 -39.35
N ASN A 38 27.86 13.73 -39.70
CA ASN A 38 28.04 13.25 -41.08
C ASN A 38 26.73 13.21 -41.88
N GLU A 39 25.58 13.37 -41.23
CA GLU A 39 24.26 13.26 -41.87
C GLU A 39 23.74 14.61 -42.41
N TYR A 40 24.18 15.75 -41.83
CA TYR A 40 23.78 17.09 -42.29
C TYR A 40 24.58 17.58 -43.51
N SER A 41 25.80 17.08 -43.72
CA SER A 41 26.67 17.49 -44.84
C SER A 41 26.45 16.67 -46.13
N LYS A 42 25.90 15.46 -46.06
CA LYS A 42 25.68 14.60 -47.24
C LYS A 42 24.46 14.96 -48.09
N LYS A 43 23.44 15.62 -47.51
CA LYS A 43 22.19 15.96 -48.25
C LYS A 43 22.32 17.08 -49.29
N LYS A 44 23.39 17.89 -49.26
CA LYS A 44 23.61 18.98 -50.23
C LYS A 44 24.57 18.65 -51.39
N LYS A 45 25.22 17.49 -51.38
CA LYS A 45 26.23 17.11 -52.40
C LYS A 45 25.74 16.08 -53.44
N ALA A 46 24.54 15.53 -53.27
CA ALA A 46 24.04 14.43 -54.11
C ALA A 46 23.30 14.85 -55.41
N MET A 47 23.15 16.16 -55.69
CA MET A 47 22.45 16.64 -56.90
C MET A 47 23.35 17.30 -57.96
N VAL A 48 24.69 17.36 -57.77
CA VAL A 48 25.59 18.13 -58.67
C VAL A 48 26.94 17.40 -58.91
N ALA A 49 26.95 16.16 -59.42
CA ALA A 49 28.23 15.50 -59.74
C ALA A 49 28.17 14.34 -60.75
N THR A 50 27.41 14.47 -61.85
CA THR A 50 27.63 13.63 -63.05
C THR A 50 27.60 14.49 -64.31
N TRP A 51 28.52 15.45 -64.37
CA TRP A 51 29.00 16.14 -65.59
C TRP A 51 29.97 17.24 -65.14
N ASP A 52 31.24 16.88 -64.94
CA ASP A 52 32.38 17.68 -65.45
C ASP A 52 33.68 16.88 -65.33
N ASP A 53 34.54 17.11 -66.32
CA ASP A 53 35.73 16.40 -66.74
C ASP A 53 36.98 17.00 -66.06
N SER A 54 37.93 16.17 -65.60
CA SER A 54 39.40 16.41 -65.50
C SER A 54 40.08 15.56 -64.40
N ASP A 55 41.20 14.95 -64.79
CA ASP A 55 42.06 13.98 -64.08
C ASP A 55 42.36 14.23 -62.59
N PRO A 56 42.48 13.16 -61.76
CA PRO A 56 43.17 13.24 -60.48
C PRO A 56 44.69 13.08 -60.67
N SER A 57 45.42 14.18 -60.52
CA SER A 57 46.83 14.15 -60.17
C SER A 57 47.03 13.40 -58.85
N SER A 58 47.74 12.27 -58.93
CA SER A 58 48.66 11.66 -57.95
C SER A 58 48.59 12.13 -56.49
N SER A 59 48.22 11.22 -55.60
CA SER A 59 48.98 10.96 -54.36
C SER A 59 48.65 9.56 -53.83
N GLU A 60 49.65 8.68 -53.87
CA GLU A 60 49.73 7.41 -53.15
C GLU A 60 49.49 7.65 -51.65
N GLU A 61 48.62 6.87 -51.01
CA GLU A 61 48.89 6.22 -49.71
C GLU A 61 47.96 5.00 -49.57
N GLU A 62 48.57 3.84 -49.35
CA GLU A 62 47.90 2.57 -49.09
C GLU A 62 47.19 2.64 -47.73
N SER A 63 45.89 2.37 -47.71
CA SER A 63 45.25 1.82 -46.53
C SER A 63 44.18 0.84 -46.96
N ASP A 64 44.38 -0.42 -46.57
CA ASP A 64 43.54 -1.58 -46.81
C ASP A 64 42.04 -1.26 -46.72
N GLU A 65 41.43 -1.01 -47.87
CA GLU A 65 39.99 -0.97 -48.04
C GLU A 65 39.54 -2.35 -48.47
N GLU A 66 38.89 -3.06 -47.54
CA GLU A 66 38.13 -4.27 -47.80
C GLU A 66 37.07 -3.97 -48.87
N VAL A 67 37.44 -4.13 -50.14
CA VAL A 67 36.53 -4.12 -51.27
C VAL A 67 35.64 -5.33 -51.11
N ALA A 68 34.41 -5.09 -50.64
CA ALA A 68 33.34 -6.06 -50.74
C ALA A 68 33.12 -6.33 -52.23
N ASN A 69 33.75 -7.37 -52.75
CA ASN A 69 33.49 -7.92 -54.06
C ASN A 69 32.03 -8.35 -54.10
N ILE A 70 31.15 -7.44 -54.54
CA ILE A 70 29.82 -7.81 -55.02
C ILE A 70 30.10 -8.67 -56.25
N ALA A 71 29.98 -9.99 -56.05
CA ALA A 71 30.21 -10.97 -57.08
C ALA A 71 29.36 -10.63 -58.32
N PHE A 72 30.03 -10.22 -59.40
CA PHE A 72 29.46 -10.24 -60.74
C PHE A 72 29.37 -11.71 -61.16
N MET A 73 28.24 -12.37 -60.86
CA MET A 73 27.90 -13.58 -61.58
C MET A 73 27.53 -13.15 -63.00
N ALA A 74 28.32 -13.58 -63.98
CA ALA A 74 27.96 -13.48 -65.38
C ALA A 74 26.63 -14.19 -65.57
N ILE A 75 25.61 -13.44 -65.99
CA ILE A 75 24.33 -14.01 -66.40
C ILE A 75 24.61 -14.55 -67.80
N GLU A 76 24.71 -15.88 -67.92
CA GLU A 76 24.66 -16.54 -69.22
C GLU A 76 23.29 -16.20 -69.82
N GLU A 77 23.30 -15.71 -71.06
CA GLU A 77 22.11 -15.33 -71.84
C GLU A 77 21.26 -16.57 -72.15
N GLU A 78 20.58 -17.11 -71.14
CA GLU A 78 19.47 -18.04 -71.34
C GLU A 78 18.23 -17.21 -71.59
N ASP A 79 17.96 -16.94 -72.88
CA ASP A 79 16.73 -16.39 -73.46
C ASP A 79 15.74 -15.88 -72.40
N GLU A 80 16.11 -14.76 -71.78
CA GLU A 80 15.23 -14.06 -70.86
C GLU A 80 14.00 -13.71 -71.68
N PHE A 81 12.82 -14.16 -71.24
CA PHE A 81 11.56 -13.72 -71.81
C PHE A 81 11.50 -12.20 -71.64
N GLU A 82 12.02 -11.46 -72.62
CA GLU A 82 12.13 -10.02 -72.63
C GLU A 82 10.71 -9.48 -72.80
N VAL A 83 9.99 -9.36 -71.68
CA VAL A 83 8.66 -8.79 -71.64
C VAL A 83 8.82 -7.29 -71.90
N ASN A 84 8.79 -6.93 -73.18
CA ASN A 84 8.90 -5.56 -73.65
C ASN A 84 7.62 -4.79 -73.30
N PHE A 85 7.55 -4.27 -72.08
CA PHE A 85 6.53 -3.31 -71.68
C PHE A 85 6.66 -2.07 -72.56
N THR A 86 5.53 -1.58 -73.05
CA THR A 86 5.53 -0.29 -73.74
C THR A 86 5.72 0.83 -72.71
N PHE A 87 6.33 1.93 -73.13
CA PHE A 87 6.56 3.08 -72.25
C PHE A 87 5.25 3.58 -71.60
N ASP A 88 4.15 3.56 -72.36
CA ASP A 88 2.83 3.95 -71.88
C ASP A 88 2.30 3.02 -70.76
N GLU A 89 2.51 1.71 -70.89
CA GLU A 89 2.15 0.74 -69.84
C GLU A 89 2.92 0.99 -68.54
N LEU A 90 4.22 1.27 -68.65
CA LEU A 90 5.07 1.57 -67.49
C LEU A 90 4.64 2.87 -66.81
N GLN A 91 4.30 3.89 -67.59
CA GLN A 91 3.85 5.18 -67.07
C GLN A 91 2.51 5.05 -66.32
N ILE A 92 1.55 4.29 -66.87
CA ILE A 92 0.27 3.99 -66.21
C ILE A 92 0.51 3.23 -64.89
N ALA A 93 1.40 2.24 -64.89
CA ALA A 93 1.74 1.49 -63.68
C ALA A 93 2.33 2.39 -62.59
N TYR A 94 3.22 3.32 -62.96
CA TYR A 94 3.82 4.27 -62.03
C TYR A 94 2.80 5.25 -61.43
N GLU A 95 1.89 5.80 -62.25
CA GLU A 95 0.82 6.67 -61.77
C GLU A 95 -0.12 5.95 -60.80
N ASN A 96 -0.50 4.72 -61.11
CA ASN A 96 -1.32 3.90 -60.20
C ASN A 96 -0.61 3.68 -58.86
N PHE A 97 0.67 3.32 -58.89
CA PHE A 97 1.47 3.14 -57.67
C PHE A 97 1.58 4.44 -56.86
N PHE A 98 1.79 5.58 -57.51
CA PHE A 98 1.87 6.88 -56.85
C PHE A 98 0.54 7.25 -56.18
N ASN A 99 -0.57 7.04 -56.86
CA ASN A 99 -1.92 7.27 -56.32
C ASN A 99 -2.20 6.37 -55.11
N GLU A 100 -1.81 5.10 -55.16
CA GLU A 100 -1.92 4.19 -54.01
C GLU A 100 -1.06 4.65 -52.83
N TYR A 101 0.19 5.07 -53.10
CA TYR A 101 1.09 5.61 -52.08
C TYR A 101 0.48 6.85 -51.41
N GLU A 102 -0.09 7.77 -52.17
CA GLU A 102 -0.73 8.98 -51.63
C GLU A 102 -1.95 8.61 -50.76
N ASN A 103 -2.78 7.67 -51.22
CA ASN A 103 -3.91 7.16 -50.45
C ASN A 103 -3.48 6.52 -49.12
N ILE A 104 -2.40 5.74 -49.13
CA ILE A 104 -1.81 5.15 -47.91
C ILE A 104 -1.32 6.25 -46.96
N CYS A 105 -0.67 7.30 -47.49
CA CYS A 105 -0.21 8.44 -46.70
C CYS A 105 -1.36 9.17 -46.01
N LEU A 106 -2.46 9.42 -46.72
CA LEU A 106 -3.68 10.02 -46.15
C LEU A 106 -4.26 9.16 -45.03
N ARG A 107 -4.33 7.84 -45.25
CA ARG A 107 -4.83 6.88 -44.25
C ARG A 107 -3.95 6.85 -43.00
N ASN A 108 -2.63 6.84 -43.15
CA ASN A 108 -1.68 6.91 -42.04
C ASN A 108 -1.81 8.19 -41.23
N ASN A 109 -2.01 9.34 -41.89
CA ASN A 109 -2.27 10.60 -41.20
C ASN A 109 -3.57 10.56 -40.38
N SER A 110 -4.63 9.95 -40.93
CA SER A 110 -5.89 9.73 -40.20
C SER A 110 -5.68 8.83 -38.97
N LEU A 111 -5.02 7.69 -39.15
CA LEU A 111 -4.70 6.77 -38.05
C LEU A 111 -3.87 7.43 -36.95
N LYS A 112 -2.89 8.26 -37.31
CA LYS A 112 -2.07 9.02 -36.34
C LYS A 112 -2.91 9.97 -35.49
N LYS A 113 -3.91 10.62 -36.08
CA LYS A 113 -4.87 11.47 -35.34
C LYS A 113 -5.70 10.63 -34.38
N ASN A 114 -6.21 9.48 -34.83
CA ASN A 114 -6.99 8.57 -34.00
C ASN A 114 -6.18 8.04 -32.81
N VAL A 115 -4.94 7.60 -33.04
CA VAL A 115 -4.02 7.16 -31.97
C VAL A 115 -3.78 8.28 -30.96
N SER A 116 -3.62 9.52 -31.43
CA SER A 116 -3.45 10.67 -30.53
C SER A 116 -4.71 10.99 -29.72
N SER A 117 -5.90 10.78 -30.29
CA SER A 117 -7.19 10.91 -29.58
C SER A 117 -7.35 9.84 -28.51
N MET A 118 -7.21 8.57 -28.90
CA MET A 118 -7.33 7.42 -28.00
C MET A 118 -6.32 7.49 -26.85
N SER A 119 -5.10 7.96 -27.11
CA SER A 119 -4.10 8.16 -26.05
C SER A 119 -4.55 9.16 -24.98
N LYS A 120 -5.32 10.20 -25.35
CA LYS A 120 -5.89 11.15 -24.37
C LYS A 120 -7.01 10.49 -23.56
N GLU A 121 -7.88 9.72 -24.22
CA GLU A 121 -8.97 8.99 -23.56
C GLU A 121 -8.43 7.98 -22.52
N ILE A 122 -7.38 7.22 -22.87
CA ILE A 122 -6.73 6.29 -21.93
C ILE A 122 -6.18 7.02 -20.70
N LYS A 123 -5.56 8.19 -20.88
CA LYS A 123 -5.06 9.00 -19.75
C LYS A 123 -6.21 9.46 -18.84
N ASN A 124 -7.32 9.90 -19.43
CA ASN A 124 -8.50 10.30 -18.66
C ASN A 124 -9.10 9.10 -17.91
N LEU A 125 -9.20 7.93 -18.55
CA LEU A 125 -9.72 6.72 -17.92
C LEU A 125 -8.86 6.28 -16.73
N ASN A 126 -7.52 6.34 -16.89
CA ASN A 126 -6.59 6.05 -15.80
C ASN A 126 -6.74 7.02 -14.62
N TYR A 127 -7.05 8.29 -14.87
CA TYR A 127 -7.34 9.25 -13.81
C TYR A 127 -8.56 8.82 -12.99
N TYR A 128 -9.67 8.47 -13.66
CA TYR A 128 -10.89 8.00 -12.97
C TYR A 128 -10.70 6.67 -12.24
N MET A 129 -9.90 5.75 -12.78
CA MET A 129 -9.55 4.50 -12.10
C MET A 129 -8.82 4.78 -10.77
N ASN A 130 -7.83 5.67 -10.77
CA ASN A 130 -7.13 6.05 -9.54
C ASN A 130 -8.07 6.68 -8.50
N GLU A 131 -9.00 7.55 -8.95
CA GLU A 131 -9.98 8.17 -8.06
C GLU A 131 -10.94 7.12 -7.45
N PHE A 132 -11.36 6.14 -8.25
CA PHE A 132 -12.17 5.02 -7.77
C PHE A 132 -11.42 4.16 -6.74
N ASP A 133 -10.13 3.88 -6.95
CA ASP A 133 -9.32 3.12 -6.00
C ASP A 133 -9.19 3.84 -4.65
N ILE A 134 -9.01 5.17 -4.66
CA ILE A 134 -8.97 6.00 -3.44
C ILE A 134 -10.32 5.92 -2.70
N LEU A 135 -11.44 6.08 -3.43
CA LEU A 135 -12.79 5.96 -2.88
C LEU A 135 -13.04 4.57 -2.27
N ASN A 136 -12.57 3.51 -2.93
CA ASN A 136 -12.72 2.15 -2.46
C ASN A 136 -11.97 1.91 -1.14
N VAL A 137 -10.71 2.36 -1.05
CA VAL A 137 -9.92 2.29 0.19
C VAL A 137 -10.59 3.08 1.31
N SER A 138 -11.07 4.30 1.02
CA SER A 138 -11.78 5.14 1.98
C SER A 138 -13.07 4.49 2.50
N SER A 139 -13.85 3.90 1.59
CA SER A 139 -15.07 3.16 1.93
C SER A 139 -14.77 1.96 2.83
N LYS A 140 -13.72 1.19 2.50
CA LYS A 140 -13.31 0.04 3.31
C LYS A 140 -12.89 0.46 4.73
N LEU A 141 -12.08 1.50 4.84
CA LEU A 141 -11.66 2.06 6.12
C LEU A 141 -12.85 2.57 6.96
N SER A 142 -13.84 3.19 6.33
CA SER A 142 -15.07 3.66 6.97
C SER A 142 -15.89 2.50 7.57
N ILE A 143 -15.99 1.38 6.85
CA ILE A 143 -16.67 0.17 7.34
C ILE A 143 -15.94 -0.39 8.56
N ASP A 144 -14.61 -0.54 8.47
CA ASP A 144 -13.80 -1.12 9.54
C ASP A 144 -13.92 -0.28 10.84
N PHE A 145 -13.87 1.06 10.72
CA PHE A 145 -14.10 1.95 11.87
C PHE A 145 -15.51 1.85 12.46
N LYS A 146 -16.52 1.59 11.63
CA LYS A 146 -17.90 1.43 12.11
C LYS A 146 -18.05 0.15 12.94
N GLU A 147 -17.47 -0.95 12.47
CA GLU A 147 -17.46 -2.24 13.18
C GLU A 147 -16.73 -2.13 14.53
N GLU A 148 -15.57 -1.48 14.56
CA GLU A 148 -14.82 -1.26 15.80
C GLU A 148 -15.60 -0.41 16.81
N ASN A 149 -16.26 0.67 16.35
CA ASN A 149 -17.10 1.51 17.19
C ASN A 149 -18.31 0.77 17.78
N GLU A 150 -18.92 -0.13 17.01
CA GLU A 150 -20.01 -0.99 17.51
C GLU A 150 -19.51 -1.94 18.60
N LYS A 151 -18.34 -2.55 18.41
CA LYS A 151 -17.70 -3.41 19.43
C LYS A 151 -17.38 -2.63 20.71
N LEU A 152 -16.77 -1.44 20.58
CA LEU A 152 -16.43 -0.59 21.73
C LEU A 152 -17.68 -0.15 22.50
N LYS A 153 -18.80 0.12 21.82
CA LYS A 153 -20.09 0.40 22.50
C LYS A 153 -20.55 -0.76 23.37
N LEU A 154 -20.48 -1.99 22.85
CA LEU A 154 -20.85 -3.18 23.62
C LEU A 154 -19.96 -3.38 24.84
N GLU A 155 -18.65 -3.13 24.71
CA GLU A 155 -17.70 -3.18 25.84
C GLU A 155 -18.00 -2.11 26.88
N ILE A 156 -18.30 -0.88 26.47
CA ILE A 156 -18.68 0.22 27.37
C ILE A 156 -19.96 -0.13 28.14
N ASP A 157 -20.97 -0.67 27.48
CA ASP A 157 -22.24 -1.05 28.13
C ASP A 157 -22.04 -2.18 29.14
N ALA A 158 -21.20 -3.17 28.80
CA ALA A 158 -20.82 -4.24 29.71
C ALA A 158 -20.06 -3.69 30.93
N LEU A 159 -19.07 -2.82 30.70
CA LEU A 159 -18.28 -2.19 31.76
C LEU A 159 -19.16 -1.33 32.67
N LYS A 160 -20.05 -0.51 32.11
CA LYS A 160 -21.00 0.31 32.87
C LYS A 160 -21.88 -0.54 33.78
N LYS A 161 -22.37 -1.68 33.30
CA LYS A 161 -23.13 -2.64 34.10
C LYS A 161 -22.30 -3.23 35.25
N THR A 162 -21.03 -3.54 35.03
CA THR A 162 -20.14 -4.01 36.11
C THR A 162 -19.85 -2.90 37.12
N PHE A 163 -19.65 -1.67 36.67
CA PHE A 163 -19.39 -0.52 37.53
C PHE A 163 -20.60 -0.20 38.42
N SER A 164 -21.83 -0.24 37.89
CA SER A 164 -23.04 -0.06 38.72
C SER A 164 -23.16 -1.12 39.82
N LYS A 165 -22.82 -2.39 39.53
CA LYS A 165 -22.79 -3.44 40.55
C LYS A 165 -21.74 -3.17 41.61
N PHE A 166 -20.54 -2.77 41.20
CA PHE A 166 -19.43 -2.44 42.10
C PHE A 166 -19.77 -1.24 42.99
N SER A 167 -20.32 -0.16 42.42
CA SER A 167 -20.80 1.02 43.16
C SER A 167 -21.82 0.62 44.22
N ASN A 168 -22.84 -0.14 43.84
CA ASN A 168 -23.87 -0.62 44.78
C ASN A 168 -23.30 -1.48 45.91
N SER A 169 -22.25 -2.27 45.66
CA SER A 169 -21.58 -3.02 46.72
C SER A 169 -20.70 -2.14 47.60
N SER A 170 -20.04 -1.13 47.03
CA SER A 170 -19.25 -0.14 47.78
C SER A 170 -20.14 0.63 48.74
N ASP A 171 -21.25 1.19 48.26
CA ASP A 171 -22.18 1.96 49.09
C ASP A 171 -22.70 1.12 50.28
N LYS A 172 -22.99 -0.16 50.05
CA LYS A 172 -23.41 -1.07 51.13
C LYS A 172 -22.30 -1.34 52.14
N LEU A 173 -21.06 -1.50 51.67
CA LEU A 173 -19.90 -1.68 52.53
C LEU A 173 -19.62 -0.42 53.35
N ASP A 174 -19.67 0.75 52.73
CA ASP A 174 -19.47 2.04 53.38
C ASP A 174 -20.54 2.28 54.46
N ASN A 175 -21.80 1.95 54.17
CA ASN A 175 -22.88 1.99 55.17
C ASN A 175 -22.61 1.02 56.34
N LEU A 176 -22.14 -0.19 56.08
CA LEU A 176 -21.81 -1.17 57.13
C LEU A 176 -20.65 -0.68 58.00
N LEU A 177 -19.57 -0.19 57.39
CA LEU A 177 -18.41 0.35 58.10
C LEU A 177 -18.79 1.60 58.89
N GLY A 178 -19.59 2.51 58.32
CA GLY A 178 -20.09 3.69 59.02
C GLY A 178 -20.95 3.36 60.25
N LEU A 179 -21.68 2.23 60.24
CA LEU A 179 -22.44 1.73 61.39
C LEU A 179 -21.55 0.99 62.41
N GLN A 180 -20.51 0.27 61.94
CA GLN A 180 -19.61 -0.52 62.80
C GLN A 180 -18.47 0.31 63.41
N MET A 181 -18.21 1.52 62.91
CA MET A 181 -17.36 2.52 63.56
C MET A 181 -18.04 3.03 64.84
N CYS A 182 -18.08 2.18 65.87
CA CYS A 182 -18.22 2.65 67.24
C CYS A 182 -17.14 3.72 67.47
N VAL A 183 -17.56 4.90 67.92
CA VAL A 183 -16.73 6.11 68.11
C VAL A 183 -15.62 5.94 69.18
N PHE A 184 -15.35 4.72 69.61
CA PHE A 184 -14.47 4.39 70.73
C PHE A 184 -13.13 3.79 70.32
N ASP A 185 -12.99 3.24 69.10
CA ASP A 185 -11.69 2.73 68.59
C ASP A 185 -11.18 3.62 67.45
N LYS A 186 -10.92 4.89 67.75
CA LYS A 186 -10.28 5.80 66.80
C LYS A 186 -8.76 5.79 67.00
N ALA A 187 -8.10 4.83 66.37
CA ALA A 187 -6.64 4.83 66.22
C ALA A 187 -6.29 4.56 64.74
N GLY A 188 -5.56 5.49 64.12
CA GLY A 188 -5.13 5.40 62.73
C GLY A 188 -4.35 6.64 62.29
N LEU A 189 -3.49 6.49 61.28
CA LEU A 189 -2.68 7.57 60.71
C LEU A 189 -3.60 8.66 60.12
N GLY A 190 -3.52 9.87 60.68
CA GLY A 190 -4.32 11.04 60.26
C GLY A 190 -5.53 11.35 61.14
N TYR A 191 -5.73 10.67 62.28
CA TYR A 191 -6.82 11.01 63.21
C TYR A 191 -6.50 12.23 64.08
N GLU A 192 -7.29 13.30 63.97
CA GLU A 192 -7.33 14.43 64.90
C GLU A 192 -8.54 14.33 65.83
N GLU A 193 -8.29 14.40 67.13
CA GLU A 193 -9.28 14.19 68.17
C GLU A 193 -10.24 15.39 68.27
N MET A 194 -11.51 15.20 67.86
CA MET A 194 -12.52 16.26 67.93
C MET A 194 -13.27 16.23 69.27
N ASN A 195 -13.13 17.30 70.06
CA ASN A 195 -13.61 17.45 71.45
C ASN A 195 -15.13 17.42 71.70
N ASN A 196 -15.99 17.14 70.70
CA ASN A 196 -17.45 17.29 70.82
C ASN A 196 -18.26 16.06 70.35
N VAL A 197 -17.89 14.86 70.79
CA VAL A 197 -18.70 13.66 70.50
C VAL A 197 -19.86 13.55 71.48
N LYS A 198 -21.11 13.61 70.97
CA LYS A 198 -22.30 13.26 71.75
C LYS A 198 -22.28 11.75 72.01
N HIS A 199 -22.07 11.36 73.26
CA HIS A 199 -22.23 9.96 73.67
C HIS A 199 -23.70 9.56 73.55
N PHE A 200 -24.02 8.68 72.61
CA PHE A 200 -25.27 7.95 72.64
C PHE A 200 -25.12 6.80 73.62
N ASN A 201 -26.03 6.70 74.60
CA ASN A 201 -26.07 5.56 75.51
C ASN A 201 -26.44 4.31 74.71
N ASN A 202 -25.49 3.39 74.57
CA ASN A 202 -25.73 2.07 74.01
C ASN A 202 -26.78 1.36 74.87
N PHE A 203 -27.99 1.16 74.33
CA PHE A 203 -29.00 0.29 74.92
C PHE A 203 -28.58 -1.17 74.70
N PHE A 204 -27.64 -1.66 75.52
CA PHE A 204 -27.43 -3.10 75.63
C PHE A 204 -28.68 -3.71 76.26
N VAL A 205 -29.45 -4.45 75.48
CA VAL A 205 -30.51 -5.32 76.02
C VAL A 205 -29.80 -6.39 76.84
N LYS A 206 -29.94 -6.36 78.18
CA LYS A 206 -29.42 -7.39 79.07
C LYS A 206 -29.92 -8.75 78.59
N LYS A 207 -29.01 -9.72 78.47
CA LYS A 207 -29.32 -11.14 78.22
C LYS A 207 -30.44 -11.56 79.18
N VAL A 208 -31.61 -11.90 78.64
CA VAL A 208 -32.69 -12.49 79.44
C VAL A 208 -32.26 -13.91 79.75
N GLU A 209 -31.74 -14.13 80.96
CA GLU A 209 -31.47 -15.48 81.44
C GLU A 209 -32.80 -16.23 81.54
N PRO A 210 -32.94 -17.40 80.90
CA PRO A 210 -34.16 -18.18 81.00
C PRO A 210 -34.40 -18.56 82.46
N LYS A 211 -35.46 -17.99 83.05
CA LYS A 211 -35.89 -18.31 84.42
C LYS A 211 -36.40 -19.74 84.43
N ILE A 212 -35.55 -20.68 84.83
CA ILE A 212 -35.92 -22.09 84.98
C ILE A 212 -36.96 -22.19 86.12
N SER A 213 -38.17 -22.60 85.80
CA SER A 213 -39.25 -22.87 86.76
C SER A 213 -39.43 -24.38 86.97
N CYS A 214 -39.79 -24.77 88.18
CA CYS A 214 -40.11 -26.16 88.50
C CYS A 214 -41.55 -26.49 88.07
N ASN A 215 -41.76 -27.52 87.24
CA ASN A 215 -43.10 -27.92 86.82
C ASN A 215 -43.93 -28.59 87.95
N TYR A 216 -43.32 -28.91 89.09
CA TYR A 216 -44.02 -29.54 90.22
C TYR A 216 -44.53 -28.51 91.24
N CYS A 217 -43.69 -27.56 91.67
CA CYS A 217 -44.05 -26.58 92.71
C CYS A 217 -44.20 -25.14 92.19
N GLY A 218 -43.94 -24.89 90.92
CA GLY A 218 -44.03 -23.56 90.29
C GLY A 218 -42.97 -22.54 90.72
N ARG A 219 -42.04 -22.90 91.62
CA ARG A 219 -40.96 -21.99 92.06
C ARG A 219 -39.80 -21.96 91.06
N LEU A 220 -39.17 -20.78 90.95
CA LEU A 220 -38.01 -20.56 90.09
C LEU A 220 -36.71 -21.12 90.71
N GLY A 221 -35.73 -21.44 89.88
CA GLY A 221 -34.35 -21.76 90.28
C GLY A 221 -34.02 -23.25 90.37
N HIS A 222 -34.95 -24.17 90.07
CA HIS A 222 -34.69 -25.61 90.04
C HIS A 222 -35.65 -26.35 89.10
N ILE A 223 -35.34 -27.60 88.76
CA ILE A 223 -36.10 -28.45 87.85
C ILE A 223 -36.92 -29.45 88.68
N SER A 224 -37.97 -30.06 88.10
CA SER A 224 -38.84 -31.02 88.80
C SER A 224 -38.14 -32.24 89.38
N THR A 225 -36.94 -32.59 88.90
CA THR A 225 -36.12 -33.69 89.43
C THR A 225 -35.44 -33.35 90.76
N SER A 226 -35.18 -32.07 91.00
CA SER A 226 -34.52 -31.55 92.21
C SER A 226 -35.50 -30.83 93.15
N CYS A 227 -36.80 -31.05 92.98
CA CYS A 227 -37.83 -30.41 93.80
C CYS A 227 -37.93 -31.04 95.19
N PHE A 228 -37.76 -30.24 96.24
CA PHE A 228 -37.84 -30.68 97.63
C PHE A 228 -39.24 -31.22 98.02
N PHE A 229 -40.30 -30.73 97.36
CA PHE A 229 -41.69 -31.17 97.57
C PHE A 229 -42.03 -32.49 96.86
N ARG A 230 -41.09 -33.06 96.08
CA ARG A 230 -41.25 -34.33 95.37
C ARG A 230 -40.61 -35.51 96.12
N LYS A 231 -40.09 -35.27 97.33
CA LYS A 231 -39.65 -36.32 98.26
C LYS A 231 -40.84 -36.91 99.01
#